data_AF-A0A954CQ58-F1
#
_entry.id   AF-A0A954CQ58-F1
#
_cell.length_a   1.000
_cell.length_b   1.000
_cell.length_c   1.000
_cell.angle_alpha   90.00
_cell.angle_beta   90.00
_cell.angle_gamma   90.00
#
_symmetry.space_group_name_H-M   'P 1'
#
loop_
_entity.id
_entity.type
_entity.pdbx_description
1 polymer ?
#
loop_
_entity_poly.entity_id
_entity_poly.type
_entity_poly.pdbx_seq_one_letter_code
_entity_poly.pdbx_strand_id
1 'polypeptide(L)'
;RRLDAAFSALRDGVAREEALDYDEPPGWMQPVRHALGALLMGAERPAEAEAAYRADLERHPNNGWSLLGLSNALAAQGKDRSAIELELESAFRRSDVRPRSSCYCEPGK
;
A
#
# COMPACT_ATOMS: atom_id res chain seq x y z
N ARG A 1 -10.79 5.39 -18.92
CA ARG A 1 -12.13 4.73 -18.99
C ARG A 1 -12.17 3.36 -18.30
N ARG A 2 -11.30 2.38 -18.61
CA ARG A 2 -11.25 1.11 -17.83
C ARG A 2 -10.51 1.23 -16.49
N LEU A 3 -9.41 1.99 -16.45
CA LEU A 3 -8.63 2.21 -15.22
C LEU A 3 -9.40 2.99 -14.16
N ASP A 4 -10.16 4.02 -14.53
CA ASP A 4 -10.95 4.80 -13.58
C ASP A 4 -12.02 3.94 -12.88
N ALA A 5 -12.70 3.08 -13.65
CA ALA A 5 -13.65 2.12 -13.11
C ALA A 5 -12.97 1.09 -12.19
N ALA A 6 -11.77 0.61 -12.55
CA ALA A 6 -11.00 -0.31 -11.72
C ALA A 6 -10.59 0.34 -10.39
N PHE A 7 -10.09 1.57 -10.41
CA PHE A 7 -9.75 2.29 -9.18
C PHE A 7 -10.97 2.66 -8.34
N SER A 8 -12.12 2.95 -8.97
CA SER A 8 -13.39 3.11 -8.24
C SER A 8 -13.75 1.82 -7.50
N ALA A 9 -13.74 0.68 -8.18
CA ALA A 9 -14.07 -0.61 -7.58
C ALA A 9 -13.12 -0.98 -6.43
N LEU A 10 -11.82 -0.65 -6.55
CA LEU A 10 -10.85 -0.86 -5.48
C LEU A 10 -11.11 0.03 -4.26
N ARG A 11 -11.49 1.30 -4.47
CA ARG A 11 -11.89 2.20 -3.37
C ARG A 11 -13.17 1.72 -2.68
N ASP A 12 -14.14 1.23 -3.45
CA ASP A 12 -15.33 0.59 -2.88
C ASP A 12 -14.96 -0.68 -2.08
N GLY A 13 -13.97 -1.44 -2.55
CA GLY A 13 -13.41 -2.59 -1.83
C GLY A 13 -12.79 -2.19 -0.49
N VAL A 14 -12.00 -1.11 -0.46
CA VAL A 14 -11.47 -0.53 0.79
C VAL A 14 -12.60 -0.14 1.73
N ALA A 15 -13.64 0.54 1.25
CA ALA A 15 -14.77 0.94 2.09
C ALA A 15 -15.52 -0.27 2.68
N ARG A 16 -15.65 -1.36 1.90
CA ARG A 16 -16.27 -2.62 2.37
C ARG A 16 -15.41 -3.34 3.40
N GLU A 17 -14.09 -3.38 3.19
CA GLU A 17 -13.13 -3.92 4.14
C GLU A 17 -13.18 -3.16 5.47
N GLU A 18 -13.21 -1.83 5.43
CA GLU A 18 -13.29 -0.99 6.64
C GLU A 18 -14.61 -1.13 7.41
N ALA A 19 -15.66 -1.61 6.73
CA ALA A 19 -16.97 -1.88 7.32
C ALA A 19 -17.12 -3.32 7.83
N LEU A 20 -16.08 -4.16 7.72
CA LEU A 20 -16.09 -5.49 8.32
C LEU A 20 -16.15 -5.37 9.84
N ASP A 21 -16.94 -6.24 10.46
CA ASP A 21 -16.93 -6.40 11.91
C ASP A 21 -15.55 -6.87 12.38
N TYR A 22 -15.17 -6.43 13.58
CA TYR A 22 -13.94 -6.88 14.21
C TYR A 22 -14.00 -8.38 14.50
N ASP A 23 -12.95 -9.11 14.10
CA ASP A 23 -12.78 -10.53 14.37
C ASP A 23 -11.30 -10.87 14.62
N GLU A 24 -11.02 -11.92 15.38
CA GLU A 24 -9.68 -12.39 15.72
C GLU A 24 -9.50 -13.89 15.38
N PRO A 25 -8.82 -14.23 14.25
CA PRO A 25 -8.13 -13.33 13.33
C PRO A 25 -9.07 -12.57 12.39
N PRO A 26 -8.60 -11.45 11.78
CA PRO A 26 -9.40 -10.72 10.80
C PRO A 26 -9.87 -11.64 9.67
N GLY A 27 -11.15 -11.56 9.33
CA GLY A 27 -11.70 -12.30 8.18
C GLY A 27 -11.03 -11.94 6.84
N TRP A 28 -10.37 -10.78 6.79
CA TRP A 28 -9.57 -10.33 5.66
C TRP A 28 -8.21 -9.77 6.13
N MET A 29 -7.14 -10.51 5.84
CA MET A 29 -5.80 -10.23 6.40
C MET A 29 -4.91 -9.35 5.50
N GLN A 30 -5.24 -9.18 4.22
CA GLN A 30 -4.42 -8.44 3.27
C GLN A 30 -5.11 -7.13 2.88
N PRO A 31 -4.71 -5.97 3.43
CA PRO A 31 -5.37 -4.70 3.15
C PRO A 31 -5.62 -4.47 1.67
N VAL A 32 -6.87 -4.15 1.29
CA VAL A 32 -7.21 -3.84 -0.13
C VAL A 32 -6.37 -2.65 -0.63
N ARG A 33 -5.97 -1.77 0.30
CA ARG A 33 -5.07 -0.64 0.07
C ARG A 33 -3.71 -1.04 -0.52
N HIS A 34 -3.21 -2.26 -0.28
CA HIS A 34 -1.97 -2.76 -0.91
C HIS A 34 -2.13 -2.88 -2.43
N ALA A 35 -3.17 -3.57 -2.88
CA ALA A 35 -3.46 -3.73 -4.30
C ALA A 35 -3.80 -2.39 -4.98
N LEU A 36 -4.58 -1.54 -4.29
CA LEU A 36 -4.90 -0.19 -4.78
C LEU A 36 -3.63 0.64 -4.98
N GLY A 37 -2.77 0.73 -3.96
CA GLY A 37 -1.52 1.49 -4.04
C GLY A 37 -0.58 0.96 -5.12
N ALA A 38 -0.41 -0.37 -5.22
CA ALA A 38 0.44 -1.03 -6.20
C ALA A 38 -0.02 -0.73 -7.64
N LEU A 39 -1.32 -0.84 -7.91
CA LEU A 39 -1.88 -0.54 -9.23
C LEU A 39 -1.84 0.96 -9.57
N LEU A 40 -1.99 1.84 -8.58
CA LEU A 40 -1.82 3.28 -8.76
C LEU A 40 -0.36 3.62 -9.13
N MET A 41 0.62 2.97 -8.50
CA MET A 41 2.05 3.10 -8.87
C MET A 41 2.29 2.64 -10.30
N GLY A 42 1.76 1.48 -10.68
CA GLY A 42 1.84 0.96 -12.05
C GLY A 42 1.14 1.83 -13.10
N ALA A 43 0.20 2.67 -12.69
CA ALA A 43 -0.50 3.63 -13.54
C ALA A 43 0.10 5.05 -13.48
N GLU A 44 1.29 5.22 -12.92
CA GLU A 44 2.00 6.51 -12.77
C GLU A 44 1.21 7.56 -11.97
N ARG A 45 0.46 7.11 -10.95
CA ARG A 45 -0.33 7.97 -10.04
C ARG A 45 0.23 7.95 -8.60
N PRO A 46 1.49 8.36 -8.39
CA PRO A 46 2.17 8.16 -7.11
C PRO A 46 1.58 9.01 -5.97
N ALA A 47 1.00 10.18 -6.25
CA ALA A 47 0.35 11.00 -5.23
C ALA A 47 -0.90 10.32 -4.63
N GLU A 48 -1.66 9.60 -5.45
CA GLU A 48 -2.82 8.84 -4.96
C GLU A 48 -2.39 7.55 -4.25
N ALA A 49 -1.31 6.92 -4.71
CA ALA A 49 -0.72 5.77 -4.03
C ALA A 49 -0.23 6.17 -2.62
N GLU A 50 0.46 7.31 -2.49
CA GLU A 50 0.88 7.86 -1.21
C GLU A 50 -0.31 8.01 -0.25
N ALA A 51 -1.42 8.61 -0.69
CA ALA A 51 -2.61 8.77 0.13
C ALA A 51 -3.20 7.42 0.58
N ALA A 52 -3.22 6.42 -0.31
CA ALA A 52 -3.69 5.08 0.02
C ALA A 52 -2.82 4.41 1.09
N TYR A 53 -1.49 4.49 0.98
CA TYR A 53 -0.58 3.88 1.95
C TYR A 53 -0.57 4.60 3.29
N ARG A 54 -0.66 5.94 3.32
CA ARG A 54 -0.77 6.69 4.58
C ARG A 54 -2.03 6.30 5.34
N ALA A 55 -3.17 6.23 4.64
CA ALA A 55 -4.42 5.79 5.25
C ALA A 55 -4.37 4.33 5.73
N ASP A 56 -3.62 3.45 5.05
CA ASP A 56 -3.39 2.10 5.57
C ASP A 56 -2.56 2.12 6.86
N LEU A 57 -1.49 2.90 6.92
CA LEU A 57 -0.59 2.98 8.07
C LEU A 57 -1.23 3.63 9.31
N GLU A 58 -2.24 4.48 9.12
CA GLU A 58 -3.08 4.97 10.23
C GLU A 58 -3.85 3.84 10.92
N ARG A 59 -4.27 2.82 10.16
CA ARG A 59 -5.03 1.67 10.67
C ARG A 59 -4.12 0.51 11.08
N HIS A 60 -3.04 0.31 10.33
CA HIS A 60 -2.08 -0.77 10.50
C HIS A 60 -0.67 -0.19 10.69
N PRO A 61 -0.37 0.39 11.86
CA PRO A 61 0.95 0.95 12.13
C PRO A 61 2.05 -0.09 11.91
N ASN A 62 3.17 0.34 11.33
CA ASN A 62 4.33 -0.52 11.03
C ASN A 62 4.08 -1.63 9.99
N ASN A 63 3.00 -1.57 9.20
CA ASN A 63 2.79 -2.51 8.10
C ASN A 63 3.89 -2.36 7.05
N GLY A 64 4.83 -3.32 7.01
CA GLY A 64 5.99 -3.28 6.12
C GLY A 64 5.64 -3.12 4.65
N TRP A 65 4.59 -3.79 4.16
CA TRP A 65 4.16 -3.71 2.77
C TRP A 65 3.68 -2.29 2.40
N SER A 66 2.98 -1.63 3.31
CA SER A 66 2.52 -0.25 3.12
C SER A 66 3.66 0.76 3.27
N LEU A 67 4.61 0.53 4.16
CA LEU A 67 5.84 1.33 4.26
C LEU A 67 6.66 1.25 2.97
N LEU A 68 6.77 0.06 2.37
CA LEU A 68 7.47 -0.15 1.10
C LEU A 68 6.78 0.63 -0.02
N GLY A 69 5.45 0.48 -0.11
CA GLY A 69 4.63 1.21 -1.07
C GLY A 69 4.75 2.73 -0.92
N LEU A 70 4.69 3.23 0.31
CA LEU A 70 4.84 4.66 0.63
C LEU A 70 6.24 5.17 0.25
N SER A 71 7.30 4.43 0.58
CA SER A 71 8.68 4.79 0.22
C SER A 71 8.86 4.88 -1.31
N ASN A 72 8.26 3.95 -2.05
CA ASN A 72 8.28 3.98 -3.52
C ASN A 72 7.48 5.18 -4.08
N ALA A 73 6.30 5.46 -3.52
CA ALA A 73 5.44 6.58 -3.93
C ALA A 73 6.09 7.95 -3.66
N LEU A 74 6.79 8.10 -2.53
CA LEU A 74 7.54 9.32 -2.21
C LEU A 74 8.73 9.52 -3.15
N ALA A 75 9.48 8.46 -3.45
CA ALA A 75 10.58 8.51 -4.40
C ALA A 75 10.13 8.91 -5.81
N ALA A 76 9.02 8.33 -6.30
CA ALA A 76 8.47 8.69 -7.60
C ALA A 76 8.00 10.17 -7.69
N GLN A 77 7.72 10.80 -6.55
CA GLN A 77 7.37 12.22 -6.45
C GLN A 77 8.57 13.13 -6.17
N GLY A 78 9.79 12.58 -5.99
CA GLY A 78 10.97 13.34 -5.58
C GLY A 78 10.86 13.94 -4.17
N LYS A 79 10.02 13.36 -3.30
CA LYS A 79 9.85 13.78 -1.91
C LYS A 79 10.86 13.09 -1.00
N ASP A 80 11.19 13.73 0.12
CA ASP A 80 11.96 13.07 1.17
C ASP A 80 11.21 11.86 1.72
N ARG A 81 11.95 10.77 1.93
CA ARG A 81 11.45 9.49 2.43
C ARG A 81 12.35 8.90 3.52
N SER A 82 13.33 9.66 4.01
CA SER A 82 14.30 9.21 5.01
C SER A 82 13.66 8.60 6.25
N ALA A 83 12.63 9.24 6.81
CA ALA A 83 11.87 8.73 7.95
C ALA A 83 11.19 7.38 7.64
N ILE A 84 10.53 7.28 6.48
CA ILE A 84 9.83 6.06 6.05
C ILE A 84 10.82 4.93 5.76
N GLU A 85 12.00 5.22 5.22
CA GLU A 85 13.05 4.23 5.00
C GLU A 85 13.56 3.62 6.31
N LEU A 86 13.68 4.41 7.38
CA LEU A 86 14.06 3.89 8.70
C LEU A 86 13.01 2.92 9.27
N GLU A 87 11.73 3.29 9.18
CA GLU A 87 10.62 2.43 9.60
C GLU A 87 10.56 1.15 8.76
N LEU A 88 10.73 1.28 7.44
CA LEU A 88 10.74 0.16 6.51
C LEU A 88 11.89 -0.82 6.80
N GLU A 89 13.08 -0.29 7.10
CA GLU A 89 14.24 -1.11 7.46
C GLU A 89 13.97 -1.89 8.75
N SER A 90 13.33 -1.24 9.75
CA SER A 90 12.93 -1.93 10.97
C SER A 90 11.90 -3.03 10.70
N ALA A 91 10.91 -2.76 9.84
CA ALA A 91 9.82 -3.68 9.51
C ALA A 91 10.33 -4.97 8.81
N PHE A 92 11.33 -4.86 7.95
CA PHE A 92 11.91 -6.00 7.22
C PHE A 92 13.28 -6.46 7.75
N ARG A 93 13.71 -5.99 8.94
CA ARG A 93 15.04 -6.32 9.50
C ARG A 93 15.33 -7.82 9.59
N ARG A 94 14.28 -8.63 9.79
CA ARG A 94 14.39 -10.09 9.95
C ARG A 94 13.89 -10.87 8.73
N SER A 95 13.62 -10.19 7.62
CA SER A 95 13.09 -10.83 6.42
C SER A 95 14.22 -11.34 5.55
N ASP A 96 14.10 -12.59 5.10
CA ASP A 96 15.07 -13.22 4.20
C ASP A 96 15.06 -12.61 2.79
N VAL A 97 13.91 -12.03 2.40
CA VAL A 97 13.69 -11.42 1.09
C VAL A 97 13.13 -10.02 1.28
N ARG A 98 13.65 -9.07 0.48
CA ARG A 98 13.09 -7.72 0.38
C ARG A 98 12.16 -7.64 -0.84
N PRO A 99 10.84 -7.49 -0.65
CA PRO A 99 9.93 -7.31 -1.77
C PRO A 99 10.18 -5.98 -2.47
N ARG A 100 9.85 -5.91 -3.76
CA ARG A 100 10.02 -4.70 -4.59
C ARG A 100 8.76 -3.84 -4.67
N SER A 101 7.61 -4.42 -4.34
CA SER A 101 6.29 -3.78 -4.33
C SER A 101 5.48 -4.24 -3.12
N SER A 102 4.48 -3.43 -2.75
CA SER A 102 3.50 -3.75 -1.71
C SER A 102 2.53 -4.86 -2.13
N CYS A 103 2.24 -4.99 -3.43
CA CYS A 103 1.53 -6.11 -4.05
C CYS A 103 2.16 -6.42 -5.40
N TYR A 104 2.31 -7.71 -5.74
CA TYR A 104 2.66 -8.17 -7.10
C TYR A 104 1.57 -7.91 -8.16
N CYS A 105 0.52 -7.20 -7.77
CA CYS A 105 -0.44 -6.55 -8.64
C CYS A 105 0.22 -5.43 -9.49
N GLU A 106 1.33 -4.84 -9.04
CA GLU A 106 2.06 -3.79 -9.76
C GLU A 106 2.69 -4.34 -11.04
N PRO A 107 2.28 -3.88 -12.24
CA PRO A 107 2.86 -4.35 -13.49
C PRO A 107 4.36 -4.08 -13.58
N GLY A 108 5.14 -5.08 -14.02
CA GLY A 108 6.56 -4.91 -14.32
C GLY A 108 7.51 -4.95 -13.12
N LYS A 109 7.06 -5.43 -11.95
CA LYS A 109 7.85 -5.58 -10.72
C LYS A 109 8.03 -7.03 -10.26
#